data_AF-A0A5N6TJZ5-F1
#
_entry.id   AF-A0A5N6TJZ5-F1
#
_cell.length_a   1.000
_cell.length_b   1.000
_cell.length_c   1.000
_cell.angle_alpha   90.00
_cell.angle_beta   90.00
_cell.angle_gamma   90.00
#
_symmetry.space_group_name_H-M   'P 1'
#
loop_
_entity.id
_entity.type
_entity.pdbx_description
1 polymer ?
#
loop_
_entity_poly.entity_id
_entity_poly.type
_entity_poly.pdbx_seq_one_letter_code
_entity_poly.pdbx_strand_id
1 'polypeptide(L)' 'MNVCIGGMLESHPEAGQTPPFKGSVIVVRAESENAAREVLKGDVYARSGVWDLNAVQIIPFMCAVRVGDRPLP' A
#
# COMPACT_ATOMS: atom_id res chain seq x y z
N MET A 1 -2.07 0.10 -14.57
CA MET A 1 -1.59 0.98 -13.47
C MET A 1 -0.72 0.10 -12.59
N ASN A 2 0.60 0.31 -12.55
CA ASN A 2 1.52 -0.60 -11.86
C ASN A 2 1.51 -0.25 -10.36
N VAL A 3 0.53 -0.76 -9.63
CA VAL A 3 0.36 -0.56 -8.19
C VAL A 3 0.70 -1.88 -7.50
N CYS A 4 1.63 -1.85 -6.56
CA CYS A 4 1.78 -2.93 -5.60
C CYS A 4 0.90 -2.59 -4.40
N ILE A 5 0.01 -3.50 -4.03
CA ILE A 5 -0.90 -3.38 -2.88
C ILE A 5 -0.74 -4.64 -2.05
N GLY A 6 -0.60 -4.48 -0.73
CA GLY A 6 -0.51 -5.61 0.19
C GLY A 6 -1.09 -5.27 1.56
N GLY A 7 -1.44 -6.31 2.31
CA GLY A 7 -1.81 -6.19 3.72
C GLY A 7 -0.58 -6.16 4.61
N MET A 8 -0.53 -5.22 5.54
CA MET A 8 0.36 -5.29 6.70
C MET A 8 -0.27 -6.23 7.73
N LEU A 9 0.54 -7.06 8.34
CA LEU A 9 0.11 -7.97 9.39
C LEU A 9 0.73 -7.54 10.73
N GLU A 10 0.00 -7.74 11.82
CA GLU A 10 0.51 -7.50 13.18
C GLU A 10 1.61 -8.52 13.55
N SER A 11 1.49 -9.74 13.05
CA SER A 11 2.44 -10.83 13.27
C SER A 11 2.40 -11.85 12.12
N HIS A 12 3.37 -12.77 12.09
CA HIS A 12 3.32 -13.91 11.18
C HIS A 12 2.16 -14.83 11.57
N PRO A 13 1.25 -15.18 10.64
CA PRO A 13 0.11 -16.05 10.95
C PRO A 13 0.56 -17.49 11.14
N GLU A 14 -0.10 -18.20 12.05
CA GLU A 14 0.03 -19.66 12.16
C GLU A 14 -0.76 -20.38 11.05
N ALA A 15 -0.47 -21.65 10.83
CA ALA A 15 -1.15 -22.45 9.80
C ALA A 15 -2.65 -22.55 10.08
N GLY A 16 -3.48 -22.20 9.10
CA GLY A 16 -4.95 -22.22 9.21
C GLY A 16 -5.54 -21.00 9.92
N GLN A 17 -4.72 -20.06 10.40
CA GLN A 17 -5.19 -18.82 11.00
C GLN A 17 -5.52 -17.77 9.93
N THR A 18 -6.59 -17.00 10.16
CA THR A 18 -6.82 -15.76 9.41
C THR A 18 -5.67 -14.78 9.69
N PRO A 19 -4.97 -14.26 8.66
CA PRO A 19 -3.88 -13.32 8.86
C PRO A 19 -4.30 -12.10 9.70
N PRO A 20 -3.53 -11.70 10.72
CA PRO A 20 -3.88 -10.60 11.61
C PRO A 20 -3.66 -9.27 10.91
N PHE A 21 -4.61 -8.89 10.05
CA PHE A 21 -4.56 -7.68 9.24
C PHE A 21 -4.51 -6.42 10.11
N LYS A 22 -3.50 -5.58 9.87
CA LYS A 22 -3.28 -4.31 10.58
C LYS A 22 -3.53 -3.09 9.70
N GLY A 23 -3.47 -3.26 8.38
CA GLY A 23 -3.62 -2.15 7.43
C GLY A 23 -3.08 -2.51 6.07
N SER A 24 -2.86 -1.52 5.22
CA SER A 24 -2.42 -1.72 3.85
C SER A 24 -1.17 -0.91 3.51
N VAL A 25 -0.33 -1.46 2.64
CA VAL A 25 0.75 -0.72 1.97
C VAL A 25 0.39 -0.62 0.50
N ILE A 26 0.50 0.60 -0.03
CA ILE A 26 0.22 0.90 -1.43
C ILE A 26 1.38 1.71 -2.00
N VAL A 27 1.96 1.22 -3.09
CA VAL A 27 2.90 2.00 -3.90
C VAL A 27 2.16 2.53 -5.11
N VAL A 28 1.86 3.83 -5.09
CA VAL A 28 1.11 4.53 -6.15
C VAL A 28 1.97 5.58 -6.82
N ARG A 29 1.80 5.74 -8.13
CA ARG A 29 2.37 6.88 -8.87
C ARG A 29 1.41 8.07 -8.75
N ALA A 30 1.87 9.16 -8.13
CA ALA A 30 1.14 10.41 -7.99
C ALA A 30 2.08 11.60 -8.20
N GLU A 31 1.53 12.74 -8.64
CA GLU A 31 2.31 13.97 -8.90
C GLU A 31 2.50 14.82 -7.63
N SER A 32 1.76 14.54 -6.56
CA SER A 32 1.84 15.21 -5.26
C SER A 32 1.25 14.33 -4.15
N GLU A 33 1.49 14.69 -2.89
CA GLU A 33 0.82 14.05 -1.75
C GLU A 33 -0.70 14.18 -1.86
N ASN A 34 -1.21 15.35 -2.26
CA ASN A 34 -2.65 15.56 -2.39
C ASN A 34 -3.26 14.65 -3.46
N ALA A 35 -2.59 14.48 -4.60
CA ALA A 35 -3.02 13.53 -5.62
C ALA A 35 -3.03 12.08 -5.09
N ALA A 36 -2.05 11.69 -4.25
CA ALA A 36 -2.07 10.39 -3.57
C ALA A 36 -3.25 10.26 -2.59
N ARG A 37 -3.58 11.31 -1.84
CA ARG A 37 -4.76 11.35 -0.95
C ARG A 37 -6.07 11.18 -1.71
N GLU A 38 -6.22 11.82 -2.86
CA GLU A 38 -7.43 11.67 -3.69
C GLU A 38 -7.60 10.24 -4.22
N VAL A 39 -6.49 9.56 -4.58
CA VAL A 39 -6.54 8.13 -4.94
C VAL A 39 -7.10 7.31 -3.78
N LEU A 40 -6.62 7.55 -2.55
CA LEU A 40 -7.08 6.82 -1.37
C LEU A 40 -8.55 7.09 -1.03
N LYS A 41 -9.03 8.33 -1.14
CA LYS A 41 -10.44 8.68 -0.91
C LYS A 41 -11.40 7.95 -1.86
N GLY A 42 -10.93 7.61 -3.05
CA GLY A 42 -11.68 6.84 -4.04
C GLY A 42 -11.70 5.33 -3.78
N ASP A 43 -10.95 4.82 -2.81
CA ASP A 43 -10.87 3.39 -2.52
C ASP A 43 -12.10 2.91 -1.71
N VAL A 44 -12.49 1.65 -1.93
CA VAL A 44 -13.59 1.05 -1.16
C VAL A 44 -13.27 0.98 0.33
N TYR A 45 -12.03 0.70 0.73
CA TYR A 45 -11.65 0.64 2.15
C TYR A 45 -11.69 2.00 2.83
N ALA A 46 -11.41 3.09 2.11
CA ALA A 46 -11.64 4.43 2.63
C ALA A 46 -13.15 4.73 2.73
N ARG A 47 -13.91 4.47 1.66
CA ARG A 47 -15.36 4.76 1.62
C ARG A 47 -16.19 3.91 2.58
N SER A 48 -15.73 2.70 2.90
CA SER A 48 -16.40 1.78 3.82
C SER A 48 -15.91 1.91 5.26
N GLY A 49 -15.03 2.87 5.56
CA GLY A 49 -14.51 3.12 6.91
C GLY A 49 -13.52 2.07 7.44
N VAL A 50 -12.92 1.25 6.56
CA VAL A 50 -11.86 0.31 6.93
C VAL A 50 -10.54 1.04 7.19
N TRP A 51 -10.24 2.09 6.40
CA TRP A 51 -9.06 2.92 6.60
C TRP A 51 -9.40 4.24 7.31
N ASP A 52 -8.61 4.58 8.32
CA ASP A 52 -8.57 5.94 8.86
C ASP A 52 -7.58 6.79 8.05
N LEU A 53 -8.12 7.65 7.18
CA LEU A 53 -7.30 8.55 6.36
C LEU A 53 -6.62 9.67 7.16
N ASN A 54 -6.98 9.89 8.43
CA ASN A 54 -6.24 10.81 9.29
C ASN A 54 -4.95 10.18 9.82
N ALA A 55 -4.95 8.85 9.98
CA ALA A 55 -3.79 8.08 10.42
C ALA A 55 -2.87 7.65 9.26
N VAL A 56 -3.23 7.90 8.00
CA VAL A 56 -2.44 7.47 6.85
C VAL A 56 -1.09 8.20 6.75
N GLN A 57 -0.04 7.44 6.48
CA GLN A 57 1.28 7.96 6.16
C GLN A 57 1.50 7.93 4.65
N ILE A 58 1.87 9.08 4.07
CA ILE A 58 2.23 9.18 2.65
C ILE A 58 3.70 9.55 2.56
N ILE A 59 4.48 8.61 2.06
CA ILE A 59 5.95 8.70 2.06
C ILE A 59 6.42 8.68 0.61
N PRO A 60 7.18 9.70 0.15
CA PRO A 60 7.83 9.64 -1.15
C PRO A 60 8.74 8.42 -1.25
N PHE A 61 8.53 7.60 -2.29
CA PHE A 61 9.24 6.35 -2.47
C PHE A 61 9.97 6.33 -3.82
N MET A 62 11.27 6.03 -3.78
CA MET A 62 12.06 5.74 -4.98
C MET A 62 12.37 4.25 -5.01
N CYS A 63 11.82 3.57 -6.00
CA CYS A 63 12.06 2.14 -6.20
C CYS A 63 13.49 1.91 -6.71
N ALA A 64 14.35 1.29 -5.88
CA ALA A 64 15.74 1.00 -6.23
C ALA A 64 15.89 -0.13 -7.26
N VAL A 65 14.99 -1.12 -7.24
CA VAL A 65 14.99 -2.25 -8.17
C VAL A 65 13.62 -2.37 -8.82
N ARG A 66 13.53 -2.07 -10.12
CA ARG A 66 12.30 -2.25 -10.91
C ARG A 66 12.28 -3.53 -11.75
N VAL A 67 13.30 -4.38 -11.61
CA VAL A 67 13.52 -5.49 -12.54
C VAL A 67 13.55 -6.79 -11.78
N GLY A 68 12.47 -7.56 -11.88
CA GLY A 68 12.46 -8.95 -11.44
C GLY A 68 13.36 -9.85 -12.32
N ASP A 69 13.68 -9.42 -13.55
CA ASP A 69 14.14 -10.36 -14.58
C ASP A 69 15.33 -9.87 -15.43
N ARG A 70 15.99 -8.73 -15.10
CA ARG A 70 17.11 -8.21 -15.91
C ARG A 70 18.41 -8.20 -15.10
N PRO A 71 19.51 -8.81 -15.59
CA PRO A 71 20.83 -8.64 -15.00
C PRO A 71 21.22 -7.15 -15.00
N LEU A 72 21.84 -6.70 -13.91
CA LEU A 72 22.48 -5.39 -13.86
C LEU A 72 23.73 -5.37 -14.78
N PRO A 73 24.07 -4.23 -15.40
CA PRO A 73 25.29 -4.09 -16.19
C PRO A 73 26.56 -4.28 -15.35
#